data_AF-A0A3D3URD7-F1
#
_entry.id   AF-A0A3D3URD7-F1
#
_cell.length_a   1.000
_cell.length_b   1.000
_cell.length_c   1.000
_cell.angle_alpha   90.00
_cell.angle_beta   90.00
_cell.angle_gamma   90.00
#
_symmetry.space_group_name_H-M   'P 1'
#
loop_
_entity.id
_entity.type
_entity.pdbx_description
1 polymer ?
#
loop_
_entity_poly.entity_id
_entity_poly.type
_entity_poly.pdbx_seq_one_letter_code
_entity_poly.pdbx_strand_id
1 'polypeptide(L)'
;TLPRTGGAIDEIFDAIEKGRSLTNDFTTTSGRLTEWIFTGHLAAFTGVGKKLEWNVEKMECTNYPQINQYVGRTYRKGWEV
;
A
#
# COMPACT_ATOMS: atom_id res chain seq x y z
N THR A 1 7.65 -14.77 -12.05
CA THR A 1 6.87 -13.75 -12.79
C THR A 1 5.40 -14.06 -12.64
N LEU A 2 4.53 -13.05 -12.51
CA LEU A 2 3.08 -13.26 -12.37
C LEU A 2 2.50 -13.83 -13.68
N PRO A 3 1.55 -14.79 -13.62
CA PRO A 3 0.93 -15.36 -14.81
C PRO A 3 0.05 -14.31 -15.51
N ARG A 4 0.00 -14.36 -16.84
CA ARG A 4 -0.89 -13.47 -17.61
C ARG A 4 -2.32 -13.99 -17.53
N THR A 5 -3.27 -13.09 -17.32
CA THR A 5 -4.70 -13.39 -17.24
C THR A 5 -5.46 -12.69 -18.37
N GLY A 6 -6.67 -13.15 -18.67
CA GLY A 6 -7.55 -12.56 -19.70
C GLY A 6 -8.06 -11.16 -19.35
N GLY A 7 -7.96 -10.79 -18.08
CA GLY A 7 -8.42 -9.53 -17.49
C GLY A 7 -8.79 -9.75 -16.03
N ALA A 8 -9.08 -8.66 -15.30
CA ALA A 8 -9.41 -8.75 -13.88
C ALA A 8 -10.70 -9.56 -13.63
N ILE A 9 -11.71 -9.40 -14.50
CA ILE A 9 -13.00 -10.10 -14.37
C ILE A 9 -12.82 -11.59 -14.63
N ASP A 10 -12.14 -11.96 -15.72
CA ASP A 10 -11.90 -13.36 -16.07
C ASP A 10 -11.08 -14.08 -14.99
N GLU A 11 -10.10 -13.39 -14.42
CA GLU A 11 -9.29 -13.92 -13.33
C GLU A 11 -10.10 -14.20 -12.07
N ILE A 12 -11.07 -13.35 -11.73
CA ILE A 12 -11.96 -13.58 -10.58
C ILE A 12 -12.73 -14.88 -10.77
N PHE A 13 -13.35 -15.11 -11.94
CA PHE A 13 -14.09 -16.33 -12.21
C PHE A 13 -13.19 -17.57 -12.17
N ASP A 14 -12.03 -17.51 -12.83
CA ASP A 14 -11.04 -18.60 -12.85
C ASP A 14 -10.52 -18.93 -11.43
N ALA A 15 -10.30 -17.90 -10.61
CA ALA A 15 -9.83 -18.05 -9.24
C ALA A 15 -10.87 -18.75 -8.35
N ILE A 16 -12.15 -18.37 -8.48
CA ILE A 16 -13.26 -19.00 -7.77
C ILE A 16 -13.41 -20.46 -8.20
N GLU A 17 -13.43 -20.74 -9.50
CA GLU A 17 -13.61 -22.09 -10.03
C GLU A 17 -12.49 -23.04 -9.60
N LYS A 18 -11.24 -22.55 -9.60
CA LYS A 18 -10.04 -23.35 -9.26
C LYS A 18 -9.67 -23.31 -7.78
N GLY A 19 -10.40 -22.56 -6.95
CA GLY A 19 -10.11 -22.41 -5.52
C GLY A 19 -8.73 -21.81 -5.23
N ARG A 20 -8.24 -20.89 -6.09
CA ARG A 20 -6.92 -20.24 -5.96
C ARG A 20 -7.04 -18.77 -5.59
N SER A 21 -5.97 -18.17 -5.07
CA SER A 21 -5.90 -16.72 -4.89
C SER A 21 -5.73 -15.98 -6.22
N LEU A 22 -6.14 -14.72 -6.23
CA LEU A 22 -5.87 -13.80 -7.33
C LEU A 22 -4.38 -13.47 -7.37
N THR A 23 -3.86 -13.19 -8.56
CA THR A 23 -2.48 -12.73 -8.75
C THR A 23 -2.23 -11.34 -8.16
N ASN A 24 -3.29 -10.53 -8.09
CA ASN A 24 -3.31 -9.17 -7.55
C ASN A 24 -4.02 -9.11 -6.17
N ASP A 25 -3.86 -10.13 -5.32
CA ASP A 25 -4.45 -10.10 -3.98
C ASP A 25 -3.89 -8.98 -3.08
N PHE A 26 -4.55 -8.72 -1.95
CA PHE A 26 -4.13 -7.66 -1.02
C PHE A 26 -2.82 -7.97 -0.29
N THR A 27 -2.55 -9.24 0.01
CA THR A 27 -1.44 -9.64 0.90
C THR A 27 -0.09 -9.75 0.20
N THR A 28 -0.09 -10.10 -1.09
CA THR A 28 1.15 -10.42 -1.82
C THR A 28 1.51 -9.38 -2.86
N THR A 29 0.52 -8.78 -3.53
CA THR A 29 0.77 -7.88 -4.66
C THR A 29 0.17 -6.49 -4.44
N SER A 30 -1.16 -6.39 -4.37
CA SER A 30 -1.86 -5.09 -4.40
C SER A 30 -1.55 -4.24 -3.18
N GLY A 31 -1.54 -4.81 -1.97
CA GLY A 31 -1.23 -4.04 -0.76
C GLY A 31 0.17 -3.43 -0.79
N ARG A 32 1.17 -4.20 -1.24
CA ARG A 32 2.56 -3.73 -1.37
C ARG A 32 2.70 -2.66 -2.45
N LEU A 33 2.00 -2.80 -3.57
CA LEU A 33 2.00 -1.80 -4.63
C LEU A 33 1.35 -0.49 -4.15
N THR A 34 0.22 -0.60 -3.46
CA THR A 34 -0.48 0.55 -2.88
C THR A 34 0.41 1.27 -1.86
N GLU A 35 1.08 0.53 -0.98
CA GLU A 35 2.03 1.10 -0.03
C GLU A 35 3.15 1.87 -0.75
N TRP A 36 3.76 1.28 -1.78
CA TRP A 36 4.81 1.94 -2.55
C TRP A 36 4.36 3.25 -3.18
N ILE A 37 3.15 3.28 -3.74
CA ILE A 37 2.55 4.51 -4.31
C ILE A 37 2.34 5.57 -3.23
N PHE A 38 1.87 5.18 -2.04
CA PHE A 38 1.66 6.12 -0.95
C PHE A 38 2.97 6.64 -0.34
N THR A 39 3.98 5.79 -0.20
CA THR A 39 5.33 6.22 0.22
C THR A 39 5.93 7.20 -0.79
N GLY A 40 5.67 7.01 -2.09
CA GLY A 40 6.00 8.00 -3.12
C GLY A 40 5.31 9.35 -2.93
N HIS A 41 4.03 9.34 -2.56
CA HIS A 41 3.31 10.58 -2.22
C HIS A 41 3.87 11.23 -0.95
N LEU A 42 4.18 10.44 0.09
CA LEU A 42 4.79 10.95 1.32
C LEU A 42 6.15 11.60 1.05
N ALA A 43 6.93 11.06 0.10
CA ALA A 43 8.21 11.63 -0.29
C ALA A 43 8.08 13.05 -0.87
N ALA A 44 6.95 13.41 -1.48
CA ALA A 44 6.73 14.78 -1.96
C ALA A 44 6.69 15.80 -0.80
N PHE A 45 6.27 15.38 0.40
CA PHE A 45 6.19 16.24 1.57
C PHE A 45 7.54 16.44 2.29
N THR A 46 8.58 15.64 1.99
CA THR A 46 9.90 15.85 2.59
C THR A 46 10.57 17.11 2.04
N GLY A 47 10.33 17.41 0.76
CA GLY A 47 10.89 18.52 0.01
C GLY A 47 11.90 18.07 -1.05
N VAL A 48 12.20 18.96 -1.99
CA VAL A 48 13.08 18.68 -3.14
C VAL A 48 14.47 18.23 -2.67
N GLY A 49 14.97 17.15 -3.26
CA GLY A 49 16.31 16.61 -3.00
C GLY A 49 16.45 15.82 -1.71
N LYS A 50 15.36 15.59 -0.95
CA LYS A 50 15.39 14.79 0.28
C LYS A 50 14.87 13.38 0.04
N LYS A 51 15.66 12.40 0.47
CA LYS A 51 15.28 10.98 0.41
C LYS A 51 14.46 10.60 1.64
N LEU A 52 13.24 10.12 1.45
CA LEU A 52 12.44 9.54 2.53
C LEU A 52 12.87 8.09 2.76
N GLU A 53 13.17 7.73 4.01
CA GLU A 53 13.39 6.34 4.44
C GLU A 53 12.12 5.83 5.14
N TRP A 54 11.62 4.67 4.71
CA TRP A 54 10.34 4.11 5.14
C TRP A 54 10.52 2.73 5.77
N ASN A 55 9.95 2.54 6.96
CA ASN A 55 9.84 1.25 7.60
C ASN A 55 8.44 0.67 7.33
N VAL A 56 8.40 -0.34 6.47
CA VAL A 56 7.17 -1.04 6.04
C VAL A 56 6.46 -1.72 7.21
N GLU A 57 7.20 -2.41 8.09
CA GLU A 57 6.59 -3.17 9.19
C GLU A 57 5.93 -2.27 10.23
N LYS A 58 6.54 -1.10 10.49
CA LYS A 58 6.04 -0.11 11.44
C LYS A 58 5.16 0.95 10.81
N MET A 59 5.07 0.99 9.48
CA MET A 59 4.39 2.03 8.71
C MET A 59 4.83 3.44 9.14
N GLU A 60 6.14 3.68 9.22
CA GLU A 60 6.70 4.96 9.69
C GLU A 60 7.88 5.45 8.85
N CYS A 61 8.00 6.77 8.73
CA CYS A 61 9.20 7.43 8.24
C CYS A 61 10.22 7.53 9.37
N THR A 62 11.44 7.05 9.11
CA THR A 62 12.48 6.91 10.14
C THR A 62 13.43 8.12 10.20
N ASN A 63 13.55 8.89 9.11
CA ASN A 63 14.51 9.98 9.00
C ASN A 63 13.88 11.39 9.01
N TYR A 64 12.57 11.50 8.84
CA TYR A 64 11.81 12.75 8.94
C TYR A 64 10.53 12.56 9.76
N PRO A 65 10.61 12.54 11.12
CA PRO A 65 9.48 12.22 11.99
C PRO A 65 8.25 13.12 11.78
N GLN A 66 8.45 14.36 11.34
CA GLN A 66 7.35 15.28 11.03
C GLN A 66 6.44 14.78 9.90
N ILE A 67 6.91 13.86 9.03
CA ILE A 67 6.10 13.31 7.94
C ILE A 67 5.07 12.31 8.46
N ASN A 68 5.31 11.70 9.62
CA ASN A 68 4.40 10.70 10.20
C ASN A 68 3.02 11.26 10.55
N GLN A 69 2.88 12.60 10.61
CA GLN A 69 1.57 13.25 10.75
C GLN A 69 0.61 12.97 9.58
N TYR A 70 1.14 12.62 8.40
CA TYR A 70 0.34 12.36 7.19
C TYR A 70 -0.03 10.88 7.00
N VAL A 71 0.57 9.96 7.78
CA VAL A 71 0.36 8.51 7.63
C VAL A 71 -1.02 8.10 8.13
N GLY A 72 -1.50 8.77 9.18
CA GLY A 72 -2.79 8.52 9.81
C GLY A 72 -3.65 9.77 9.88
N ARG A 73 -4.91 9.59 10.24
CA ARG A 73 -5.83 10.68 10.56
C ARG A 73 -6.23 10.59 12.01
N THR A 74 -6.32 11.73 12.68
CA THR A 74 -6.96 11.81 13.99
C THR A 74 -8.46 11.54 13.80
N TYR A 75 -8.96 10.46 14.37
CA TYR A 75 -10.38 10.14 14.32
C TYR A 75 -11.21 11.14 15.12
N ARG A 76 -12.45 11.36 14.67
CA ARG A 76 -13.42 12.18 15.40
C ARG A 76 -13.82 11.50 16.71
N LYS A 77 -14.25 12.30 17.68
CA LYS A 77 -14.77 11.79 18.95
C LYS A 77 -15.89 10.77 18.72
N GLY A 78 -15.81 9.62 19.39
CA GLY A 78 -16.74 8.50 19.27
C GLY A 78 -16.47 7.53 18.10
N TRP A 79 -15.34 7.70 17.40
CA TRP A 79 -14.85 6.82 16.33
C TRP A 79 -13.37 6.46 16.54
N GLU A 80 -12.93 6.42 17.79
CA GLU A 80 -11.59 6.00 18.16
C GLU A 80 -11.39 4.52 17.80
N VAL A 81 -10.25 4.21 17.16
CA VAL A 81 -9.81 2.85 16.78
C VAL A 81 -8.79 2.35 17.78
#